data_AF-A0A1L5NJK6-F1
#
_entry.id   AF-A0A1L5NJK6-F1
#
_cell.length_a   1.000
_cell.length_b   1.000
_cell.length_c   1.000
_cell.angle_alpha   90.00
_cell.angle_beta   90.00
_cell.angle_gamma   90.00
#
_symmetry.space_group_name_H-M   'P 1'
#
loop_
_entity.id
_entity.type
_entity.pdbx_description
1 polymer ?
#
loop_
_entity_poly.entity_id
_entity_poly.type
_entity_poly.pdbx_seq_one_letter_code
_entity_poly.pdbx_strand_id
1 'polypeptide(L)'
;MSRYSQNTWASYLSHQLQQARKRAEIATLKTVEARLSAWLAWNGGLMPSKGEWKNLADEIGVSPEALYRELAKRGKSFSHRPP
;
A
#
# COMPACT_ATOMS: atom_id res chain seq x y z
N MET A 1 17.85 0.88 38.89
CA MET A 1 16.53 0.50 38.33
C MET A 1 15.75 1.79 38.10
N SER A 2 15.14 2.16 36.96
CA SER A 2 15.00 1.63 35.61
C SER A 2 14.64 2.84 34.71
N ARG A 3 15.45 3.20 33.70
CA ARG A 3 15.21 4.34 32.78
C ARG A 3 15.15 3.89 31.30
N TYR A 4 14.57 2.72 31.03
CA TYR A 4 14.51 2.14 29.69
C TYR A 4 13.11 2.15 29.04
N SER A 5 12.11 2.83 29.61
CA SER A 5 10.73 2.71 29.12
C SER A 5 10.24 3.87 28.22
N GLN A 6 10.85 5.05 28.24
CA GLN A 6 10.27 6.20 27.49
C GLN A 6 10.54 6.16 25.98
N ASN A 7 11.72 5.69 25.54
CA ASN A 7 12.10 5.73 24.13
C ASN A 7 11.41 4.64 23.28
N THR A 8 11.10 3.47 23.83
CA THR A 8 10.47 2.38 23.06
C THR A 8 9.03 2.71 22.68
N TRP A 9 8.27 3.31 23.61
CA TRP A 9 6.93 3.81 23.35
C TRP A 9 6.91 4.96 22.33
N ALA A 10 7.86 5.89 22.42
CA ALA A 10 7.99 6.98 21.46
C ALA A 10 8.28 6.48 20.04
N SER A 11 9.19 5.50 19.89
CA SER A 11 9.50 4.88 18.60
C SER A 11 8.30 4.12 18.04
N TYR A 12 7.64 3.29 18.86
CA TYR A 12 6.44 2.56 18.46
C TYR A 12 5.34 3.51 17.98
N LEU A 13 5.03 4.56 18.76
CA LEU A 13 4.02 5.55 18.39
C LEU A 13 4.39 6.29 17.09
N SER A 14 5.67 6.65 16.93
CA SER A 14 6.16 7.27 15.69
C SER A 14 5.95 6.37 14.48
N HIS A 15 6.20 5.07 14.61
CA HIS A 15 5.93 4.09 13.55
C HIS A 15 4.44 3.99 13.24
N GLN A 16 3.58 3.89 14.25
CA GLN A 16 2.13 3.83 14.04
C GLN A 16 1.59 5.11 13.40
N LEU A 17 2.11 6.28 13.79
CA LEU A 17 1.74 7.57 13.19
C LEU A 17 2.17 7.65 11.72
N GLN A 18 3.40 7.23 11.41
CA GLN A 18 3.87 7.19 10.03
C GLN A 18 3.02 6.25 9.16
N GLN A 19 2.62 5.09 9.69
CA GLN A 19 1.72 4.16 8.99
C GLN A 19 0.33 4.77 8.77
N ALA A 20 -0.26 5.39 9.78
CA ALA A 20 -1.56 6.04 9.68
C ALA A 20 -1.55 7.20 8.66
N ARG A 21 -0.51 8.04 8.70
CA ARG A 21 -0.33 9.13 7.74
C ARG A 21 -0.20 8.61 6.30
N LYS A 22 0.60 7.55 6.09
CA LYS A 22 0.74 6.91 4.76
C LYS A 22 -0.61 6.45 4.21
N ARG A 23 -1.41 5.77 5.03
CA ARG A 23 -2.75 5.31 4.63
C ARG A 23 -3.66 6.49 4.25
N ALA A 24 -3.62 7.56 5.03
CA ALA A 24 -4.36 8.78 4.72
C ALA A 24 -3.90 9.40 3.39
N GLU A 25 -2.59 9.50 3.15
CA GLU A 25 -2.03 10.02 1.90
C GLU A 25 -2.45 9.18 0.69
N ILE A 26 -2.37 7.85 0.76
CA ILE A 26 -2.88 6.96 -0.30
C ILE A 26 -4.38 7.18 -0.51
N ALA A 27 -5.17 7.22 0.56
CA ALA A 27 -6.63 7.37 0.46
C ALA A 27 -7.06 8.70 -0.20
N THR A 28 -6.24 9.75 -0.12
CA THR A 28 -6.52 11.03 -0.81
C THR A 28 -6.37 10.96 -2.33
N LEU A 29 -5.68 9.93 -2.86
CA LEU A 29 -5.50 9.76 -4.30
C LEU A 29 -6.82 9.35 -4.96
N LYS A 30 -7.10 9.93 -6.14
CA LYS A 30 -8.40 9.80 -6.81
C LYS A 30 -8.61 8.47 -7.55
N THR A 31 -7.53 7.77 -7.89
CA THR A 31 -7.60 6.57 -8.74
C THR A 31 -6.99 5.37 -8.06
N VAL A 32 -7.55 4.19 -8.33
CA VAL A 32 -7.00 2.90 -7.88
C VAL A 32 -5.57 2.72 -8.40
N GLU A 33 -5.30 3.17 -9.63
CA GLU A 33 -3.97 3.16 -10.22
C GLU A 33 -2.96 3.96 -9.39
N ALA A 34 -3.29 5.21 -9.04
CA ALA A 34 -2.40 6.06 -8.25
C ALA A 34 -2.17 5.48 -6.85
N ARG A 35 -3.22 4.97 -6.21
CA ARG A 35 -3.17 4.31 -4.90
C ARG A 35 -2.25 3.10 -4.90
N LEU A 36 -2.43 2.21 -5.88
CA LEU A 36 -1.60 1.02 -6.04
C LEU A 36 -0.14 1.38 -6.35
N SER A 37 0.09 2.37 -7.22
CA SER A 37 1.46 2.84 -7.52
C SER A 37 2.15 3.46 -6.31
N ALA A 38 1.46 4.26 -5.51
CA ALA A 38 1.99 4.83 -4.27
C ALA A 38 2.34 3.74 -3.24
N TRP A 39 1.45 2.76 -3.07
CA TRP A 39 1.69 1.63 -2.19
C TRP A 39 2.91 0.81 -2.66
N LEU A 40 3.02 0.52 -3.96
CA LEU A 40 4.19 -0.19 -4.52
C LEU A 40 5.48 0.60 -4.31
N ALA A 41 5.49 1.92 -4.54
CA ALA A 41 6.67 2.75 -4.34
C ALA A 41 7.20 2.68 -2.89
N TRP A 42 6.32 2.52 -1.90
CA TRP A 42 6.72 2.36 -0.50
C TRP A 42 7.10 0.92 -0.12
N ASN A 43 6.56 -0.09 -0.79
CA ASN A 43 6.85 -1.50 -0.53
C ASN A 43 7.95 -2.07 -1.45
N GLY A 44 8.84 -1.20 -1.96
CA GLY A 44 9.97 -1.62 -2.80
C GLY A 44 9.57 -2.14 -4.18
N GLY A 45 8.40 -1.78 -4.68
CA GLY A 45 7.84 -2.25 -5.94
C GLY A 45 7.34 -3.69 -5.91
N LEU A 46 7.36 -4.35 -4.75
CA LEU A 46 6.99 -5.75 -4.62
C LEU A 46 5.49 -5.89 -4.44
N MET A 47 4.90 -6.77 -5.24
CA MET A 47 3.52 -7.20 -5.08
C MET A 47 3.45 -8.23 -3.95
N PRO A 48 2.44 -8.12 -3.05
CA PRO A 48 2.22 -9.14 -2.05
C PRO A 48 1.74 -10.45 -2.70
N SER A 49 1.77 -11.53 -1.94
CA SER A 49 1.31 -12.82 -2.43
C SER A 49 -0.17 -12.77 -2.82
N LYS A 50 -0.61 -13.61 -3.78
CA LYS A 50 -2.00 -13.57 -4.29
C LYS A 50 -3.07 -13.68 -3.19
N GLY A 51 -2.77 -14.39 -2.10
CA GLY A 51 -3.68 -14.53 -0.96
C GLY A 51 -3.86 -13.25 -0.14
N GLU A 52 -2.95 -12.29 -0.25
CA GLU A 52 -2.94 -11.05 0.52
C GLU A 52 -3.53 -9.87 -0.25
N TRP A 53 -3.97 -10.06 -1.49
CA TRP A 53 -4.50 -8.96 -2.32
C TRP A 53 -5.77 -8.34 -1.73
N LYS A 54 -6.55 -9.11 -0.96
CA LYS A 54 -7.69 -8.57 -0.20
C LYS A 54 -7.23 -7.59 0.88
N ASN A 55 -6.15 -7.91 1.60
CA ASN A 55 -5.59 -7.05 2.64
C ASN A 55 -4.94 -5.80 2.01
N LEU A 56 -4.29 -5.96 0.86
CA LEU A 56 -3.78 -4.82 0.08
C LEU A 56 -4.91 -3.87 -0.32
N ALA A 57 -6.04 -4.41 -0.81
CA ALA A 57 -7.18 -3.61 -1.23
C ALA A 57 -7.74 -2.78 -0.05
N ASP A 58 -7.89 -3.41 1.12
CA ASP A 58 -8.31 -2.74 2.35
C ASP A 58 -7.32 -1.65 2.77
N GLU A 59 -6.02 -1.94 2.74
CA GLU A 59 -4.97 -1.00 3.13
C GLU A 59 -4.91 0.26 2.26
N ILE A 60 -5.15 0.13 0.95
CA ILE A 60 -5.19 1.28 0.03
C ILE A 60 -6.60 1.86 -0.13
N GLY A 61 -7.58 1.36 0.62
CA GLY A 61 -8.96 1.86 0.64
C GLY A 61 -9.72 1.68 -0.67
N VAL A 62 -9.52 0.55 -1.35
CA VAL A 62 -10.24 0.20 -2.59
C VAL A 62 -10.98 -1.12 -2.43
N SER A 63 -12.06 -1.31 -3.18
CA SER A 63 -12.71 -2.62 -3.25
C SER A 63 -11.77 -3.66 -3.90
N PRO A 64 -11.75 -4.93 -3.45
CA PRO A 64 -10.98 -6.00 -4.10
C PRO A 64 -11.22 -6.09 -5.61
N GLU A 65 -12.46 -5.94 -6.08
CA GLU A 65 -12.83 -6.00 -7.50
C GLU A 65 -12.15 -4.89 -8.31
N ALA A 66 -12.04 -3.69 -7.74
CA ALA A 66 -11.35 -2.58 -8.40
C ALA A 66 -9.84 -2.82 -8.48
N LEU A 67 -9.23 -3.40 -7.44
CA LEU A 67 -7.83 -3.83 -7.47
C LEU A 67 -7.62 -4.89 -8.57
N TYR A 68 -8.44 -5.93 -8.61
CA TYR A 68 -8.35 -6.98 -9.64
C TYR A 68 -8.47 -6.41 -11.06
N ARG A 69 -9.41 -5.47 -11.28
CA ARG A 69 -9.57 -4.79 -12.58
C ARG A 69 -8.31 -4.02 -12.98
N GLU A 70 -7.70 -3.28 -12.06
CA GLU A 70 -6.45 -2.55 -12.33
C GLU A 70 -5.27 -3.49 -12.57
N LEU A 71 -5.15 -4.61 -11.85
CA LEU A 71 -4.10 -5.60 -12.09
C LEU A 71 -4.25 -6.26 -13.46
N ALA A 72 -5.48 -6.61 -13.86
CA ALA A 72 -5.76 -7.14 -15.20
C ALA A 72 -5.43 -6.10 -16.29
N LYS A 73 -5.75 -4.82 -16.07
CA LYS A 73 -5.39 -3.72 -16.98
C LYS A 73 -3.87 -3.56 -17.09
N ARG A 74 -3.14 -3.55 -15.97
CA ARG A 74 -1.66 -3.46 -15.96
C ARG A 74 -1.01 -4.65 -16.67
N GLY A 75 -1.50 -5.87 -16.43
CA GLY A 75 -1.04 -7.07 -17.14
C GLY A 75 -1.26 -6.99 -18.66
N LYS A 76 -2.39 -6.40 -19.10
CA LYS A 76 -2.64 -6.12 -20.52
C LYS A 76 -1.70 -5.05 -21.08
N SER A 77 -1.38 -4.00 -20.31
CA SER A 77 -0.41 -2.98 -20.71
C SER A 77 1.02 -3.53 -20.86
N PHE A 78 1.43 -4.52 -20.06
CA PHE A 78 2.70 -5.23 -20.26
C PHE A 78 2.69 -6.17 -21.47
N SER A 79 1.51 -6.65 -21.88
CA SER A 79 1.32 -7.51 -23.06
C SER A 79 1.15 -6.73 -24.37
N HIS A 80 0.95 -5.41 -24.32
CA HIS A 80 0.74 -4.57 -25.50
C HIS A 80 1.94 -3.66 -25.77
N ARG A 81 3.11 -4.27 -26.01
CA ARG A 81 4.21 -3.63 -26.72
C ARG A 81 4.04 -3.96 -28.22
N PRO A 82 3.68 -3.02 -29.10
CA PRO A 82 3.70 -3.25 -30.54
C PRO A 82 5.17 -3.38 -31.02
N PRO A 83 5.42 -3.99 -32.20
CA PRO A 83 6.75 -4.40 -32.67
C PRO A 83 7.80 -3.28 -32.69
#